data_AF-C8WW90-F1
#
_entry.id   AF-C8WW90-F1
#
_cell.length_a   1.000
_cell.length_b   1.000
_cell.length_c   1.000
_cell.angle_alpha   90.00
_cell.angle_beta   90.00
_cell.angle_gamma   90.00
#
_symmetry.space_group_name_H-M   'P 1'
#
loop_
_entity.id
_entity.type
_entity.pdbx_description
1 polymer ?
#
loop_
_entity_poly.entity_id
_entity_poly.type
_entity_poly.pdbx_seq_one_letter_code
_entity_poly.pdbx_strand_id
1 'polypeptide(L)'
;MFAQIVSTKKPDGKTYKYLHIVESYREGRTVKKRRVASLGNISQYSEREIEQIIRTLESLLQHRTTGSLEDFEAQQVLHFGVPYVVQFLWNQLGLTEAIRDALRAREVTFDVARYVQAMVIHRLVDPSSKLRLFHTLDDLYLPDWGGEPWQLQHFYRALCQQRVKTPQKNRARFPKNSGFDSPKSSRFVPHTYVRFVSCSRECVRNASS
;
A
#
# COMPACT_ATOMS: atom_id res chain seq x y z
N MET A 1 -1.95 -32.51 22.00
CA MET A 1 -2.50 -33.44 20.98
C MET A 1 -2.00 -33.00 19.61
N PHE A 2 -1.85 -33.91 18.65
CA PHE A 2 -1.40 -33.58 17.29
C PHE A 2 -2.01 -34.54 16.24
N ALA A 3 -2.02 -34.11 14.99
CA ALA A 3 -2.46 -34.92 13.87
C ALA A 3 -1.34 -35.88 13.40
N GLN A 4 -1.68 -37.14 13.15
CA GLN A 4 -0.77 -38.15 12.62
C GLN A 4 -1.42 -38.87 11.44
N ILE A 5 -0.69 -38.98 10.33
CA ILE A 5 -1.10 -39.78 9.16
C ILE A 5 -0.44 -41.15 9.25
N VAL A 6 -1.25 -42.21 9.17
CA VAL A 6 -0.77 -43.60 9.16
C VAL A 6 -1.15 -44.26 7.84
N SER A 7 -0.19 -44.92 7.20
CA SER A 7 -0.42 -45.64 5.95
C SER A 7 -0.61 -47.13 6.20
N THR A 8 -1.69 -47.71 5.70
CA THR A 8 -2.01 -49.14 5.81
C THR A 8 -2.09 -49.75 4.42
N LYS A 9 -1.35 -50.83 4.18
CA LYS A 9 -1.42 -51.61 2.94
C LYS A 9 -2.39 -52.77 3.13
N LYS A 10 -3.36 -52.92 2.21
CA LYS A 10 -4.24 -54.10 2.17
C LYS A 10 -3.59 -55.22 1.35
N PRO A 11 -4.03 -56.49 1.52
CA PRO A 11 -3.59 -57.63 0.71
C PRO A 11 -3.80 -57.42 -0.80
N ASP A 12 -4.81 -56.63 -1.17
CA ASP A 12 -5.16 -56.21 -2.54
C ASP A 12 -4.18 -55.16 -3.14
N GLY A 13 -3.01 -54.94 -2.52
CA GLY A 13 -1.98 -53.98 -2.95
C GLY A 13 -2.30 -52.49 -2.74
N LYS A 14 -3.56 -52.14 -2.49
CA LYS A 14 -4.00 -50.75 -2.26
C LYS A 14 -3.47 -50.20 -0.92
N THR A 15 -2.91 -48.99 -0.98
CA THR A 15 -2.42 -48.25 0.20
C THR A 15 -3.42 -47.16 0.60
N TYR A 16 -3.84 -47.18 1.86
CA TYR A 16 -4.78 -46.21 2.43
C TYR A 16 -4.07 -45.34 3.46
N LYS A 17 -4.35 -44.04 3.46
CA LYS A 17 -3.76 -43.07 4.40
C LYS A 17 -4.85 -42.60 5.36
N TYR A 18 -4.71 -42.87 6.65
CA TYR A 18 -5.67 -42.48 7.67
C TYR A 18 -5.16 -41.35 8.52
N LEU A 19 -6.01 -40.35 8.77
CA LEU A 19 -5.72 -39.23 9.65
C LEU A 19 -6.23 -39.53 11.06
N HIS A 20 -5.37 -39.40 12.06
CA HIS A 20 -5.70 -39.63 13.46
C HIS A 20 -5.30 -38.44 14.32
N ILE A 21 -6.12 -38.13 15.31
CA ILE A 21 -5.76 -37.21 16.39
C ILE A 21 -5.17 -38.05 17.52
N VAL A 22 -3.92 -37.75 17.87
CA VAL A 22 -3.14 -38.50 18.85
C VAL A 22 -2.77 -37.59 20.02
N GLU A 23 -2.88 -38.14 21.22
CA GLU A 23 -2.43 -37.51 22.44
C GLU A 23 -1.19 -38.24 22.97
N SER A 24 -0.24 -37.47 23.50
CA SER A 24 0.89 -38.03 24.24
C SER A 24 0.62 -37.88 25.73
N TYR A 25 0.72 -38.98 26.47
CA TYR A 25 0.51 -39.01 27.92
C TYR A 25 1.69 -39.70 28.60
N ARG A 26 1.95 -39.35 29.86
CA ARG A 26 3.00 -40.00 30.67
C ARG A 26 2.37 -41.08 31.54
N GLU A 27 2.97 -42.27 31.49
CA GLU A 27 2.65 -43.37 32.39
C GLU A 27 3.93 -43.75 33.14
N GLY A 28 4.03 -43.29 34.39
CA GLY A 28 5.26 -43.38 35.18
C GLY A 28 6.42 -42.62 34.53
N ARG A 29 7.49 -43.33 34.19
CA ARG A 29 8.72 -42.75 33.62
C ARG A 29 8.75 -42.71 32.09
N THR A 30 7.71 -43.23 31.42
CA THR A 30 7.70 -43.41 29.96
C THR A 30 6.57 -42.58 29.33
N VAL A 31 6.86 -41.94 28.20
CA VAL A 31 5.84 -41.23 27.41
C VAL A 31 5.22 -42.20 26.40
N LYS A 32 3.89 -42.37 26.45
CA LYS A 32 3.12 -43.19 25.52
C LYS A 32 2.21 -42.32 24.67
N LYS A 33 1.79 -42.86 23.52
CA LYS A 33 0.84 -42.22 22.60
C LYS A 33 -0.47 -42.99 22.63
N ARG A 34 -1.59 -42.28 22.73
CA ARG A 34 -2.94 -42.85 22.60
C ARG A 34 -3.67 -42.15 21.46
N ARG A 35 -4.33 -42.95 20.62
CA ARG A 35 -5.24 -42.43 19.59
C ARG A 35 -6.50 -41.93 20.29
N VAL A 36 -6.83 -40.64 20.10
CA VAL A 36 -8.02 -40.02 20.68
C VAL A 36 -9.18 -40.08 19.70
N ALA A 37 -8.92 -39.77 18.42
CA ALA A 37 -9.93 -39.82 17.38
C ALA A 37 -9.34 -40.28 16.04
N SER A 38 -10.20 -40.83 15.18
CA SER A 38 -9.89 -41.17 13.80
C SER A 38 -10.73 -40.30 12.88
N LEU A 39 -10.08 -39.47 12.07
CA LEU A 39 -10.73 -38.58 11.10
C LEU A 39 -10.93 -39.27 9.74
N GLY A 40 -10.71 -40.58 9.64
CA GLY A 40 -10.98 -41.34 8.43
C GLY A 40 -9.83 -41.32 7.42
N ASN A 41 -10.14 -41.69 6.17
CA ASN A 41 -9.15 -41.80 5.10
C ASN A 41 -8.91 -40.44 4.45
N ILE A 42 -7.69 -39.91 4.57
CA ILE A 42 -7.34 -38.59 4.05
C ILE A 42 -7.47 -38.50 2.53
N SER A 43 -7.34 -39.63 1.82
CA SER A 43 -7.48 -39.66 0.36
C SER A 43 -8.93 -39.53 -0.13
N GLN A 44 -9.91 -39.52 0.77
CA GLN A 44 -11.33 -39.31 0.43
C GLN A 44 -11.77 -37.86 0.60
N TYR A 45 -10.98 -37.02 1.27
CA TYR A 45 -11.30 -35.62 1.47
C TYR A 45 -10.72 -34.77 0.35
N SER A 46 -11.53 -33.86 -0.18
CA SER A 46 -11.08 -32.77 -1.01
C SER A 46 -10.39 -31.68 -0.18
N GLU A 47 -9.55 -30.88 -0.83
CA GLU A 47 -8.87 -29.73 -0.20
C GLU A 47 -9.87 -28.77 0.47
N ARG A 48 -11.02 -28.52 -0.17
CA ARG A 48 -12.09 -27.67 0.36
C ARG A 48 -12.72 -28.20 1.64
N GLU A 49 -12.93 -29.51 1.74
CA GLU A 49 -13.48 -30.12 2.96
C GLU A 49 -12.48 -30.03 4.12
N ILE A 50 -11.19 -30.18 3.83
CA ILE A 50 -10.12 -30.00 4.82
C ILE A 50 -10.09 -28.54 5.30
N GLU A 51 -10.16 -27.57 4.39
CA GLU A 51 -10.25 -26.15 4.74
C GLU A 51 -11.47 -25.84 5.60
N GLN A 52 -12.63 -26.40 5.29
CA GLN A 52 -13.84 -26.23 6.10
C GLN A 52 -13.68 -26.80 7.50
N ILE A 53 -13.04 -27.98 7.64
CA ILE A 53 -12.74 -28.56 8.96
C ILE A 53 -11.80 -27.64 9.74
N ILE A 54 -10.74 -27.13 9.10
CA ILE A 54 -9.81 -26.18 9.73
C ILE A 54 -10.55 -24.93 10.20
N ARG A 55 -11.34 -24.29 9.33
CA ARG A 55 -12.14 -23.10 9.68
C ARG A 55 -13.11 -23.36 10.84
N THR A 56 -13.73 -24.54 10.86
CA THR A 56 -14.65 -24.94 11.93
C THR A 56 -13.90 -25.12 13.25
N LEU A 57 -12.74 -25.78 13.23
CA LEU A 57 -11.88 -25.92 14.42
C LEU A 57 -11.35 -24.57 14.91
N GLU A 58 -10.97 -23.68 14.00
CA GLU A 58 -10.55 -22.31 14.32
C GLU A 58 -11.67 -21.48 14.95
N SER A 59 -12.93 -21.68 14.51
CA SER A 59 -14.09 -20.97 15.09
C SER A 59 -14.35 -21.31 16.56
N LEU A 60 -13.83 -22.45 17.04
CA LEU A 60 -13.90 -22.85 18.45
C LEU A 60 -12.83 -22.16 19.31
N LEU A 61 -11.84 -21.50 18.69
CA LEU A 61 -10.82 -20.73 19.40
C LEU A 61 -11.37 -19.35 19.77
N GLN A 62 -11.12 -18.90 20.99
CA GLN A 62 -11.49 -17.55 21.44
C GLN A 62 -10.71 -16.45 20.67
N HIS A 63 -9.53 -16.81 20.16
CA HIS A 63 -8.68 -15.95 19.35
C HIS A 63 -8.18 -16.73 18.13
N ARG A 64 -8.31 -16.15 16.92
CA ARG A 64 -7.75 -16.76 15.71
C ARG A 64 -6.22 -16.78 15.79
N THR A 65 -5.63 -17.91 15.43
CA THR A 65 -4.18 -18.11 15.42
C THR A 65 -3.58 -18.02 14.02
N THR A 66 -4.38 -18.22 12.98
CA THR A 66 -3.96 -18.13 11.58
C THR A 66 -4.53 -16.86 10.95
N GLY A 67 -3.65 -15.94 10.55
CA GLY A 67 -4.04 -14.77 9.76
C GLY A 67 -4.26 -15.17 8.30
N SER A 68 -5.42 -14.86 7.74
CA SER A 68 -5.74 -14.99 6.32
C SER A 68 -5.30 -13.74 5.55
N LEU A 69 -5.09 -13.85 4.24
CA LEU A 69 -4.94 -12.67 3.37
C LEU A 69 -6.19 -11.76 3.42
N GLU A 70 -7.34 -12.32 3.81
CA GLU A 70 -8.60 -11.61 4.07
C GLU A 70 -8.55 -10.74 5.32
N ASP A 71 -7.61 -11.00 6.24
CA ASP A 71 -7.45 -10.22 7.48
C ASP A 71 -6.57 -8.96 7.27
N PHE A 72 -6.06 -8.73 6.04
CA PHE A 72 -5.35 -7.51 5.71
C PHE A 72 -6.30 -6.42 5.27
N GLU A 73 -6.51 -5.43 6.14
CA GLU A 73 -7.09 -4.16 5.73
C GLU A 73 -6.01 -3.24 5.16
N ALA A 74 -6.23 -2.74 3.94
CA ALA A 74 -5.34 -1.76 3.34
C ALA A 74 -5.45 -0.45 4.14
N GLN A 75 -4.38 -0.09 4.86
CA GLN A 75 -4.37 1.10 5.70
C GLN A 75 -4.45 2.39 4.87
N GLN A 76 -3.83 2.40 3.68
CA GLN A 76 -3.86 3.54 2.77
C GLN A 76 -3.56 3.11 1.34
N VAL A 77 -4.26 3.72 0.38
CA VAL A 77 -4.06 3.51 -1.06
C VAL A 77 -3.57 4.82 -1.65
N LEU A 78 -2.32 4.84 -2.10
CA LEU A 78 -1.69 6.04 -2.63
C LEU A 78 -1.61 6.00 -4.17
N HIS A 79 -1.81 7.15 -4.79
CA HIS A 79 -1.50 7.36 -6.20
C HIS A 79 0.02 7.39 -6.37
N PHE A 80 0.58 6.34 -6.98
CA PHE A 80 2.04 6.21 -7.14
C PHE A 80 2.52 6.63 -8.54
N GLY A 81 1.79 6.27 -9.59
CA GLY A 81 2.27 6.36 -10.97
C GLY A 81 2.73 7.76 -11.38
N VAL A 82 1.83 8.75 -11.32
CA VAL A 82 2.15 10.13 -11.74
C VAL A 82 3.17 10.78 -10.81
N PRO A 83 3.03 10.74 -9.47
CA PRO A 83 4.02 11.35 -8.59
C PRO A 83 5.43 10.78 -8.76
N TYR A 84 5.57 9.47 -8.97
CA TYR A 84 6.87 8.83 -9.18
C TYR A 84 7.58 9.32 -10.45
N VAL A 85 6.86 9.36 -11.58
CA VAL A 85 7.43 9.82 -12.86
C VAL A 85 7.83 11.30 -12.76
N VAL A 86 6.98 12.12 -12.14
CA VAL A 86 7.28 13.54 -11.94
C VAL A 86 8.50 13.72 -11.06
N GLN A 87 8.62 12.98 -9.96
CA GLN A 87 9.79 13.05 -9.08
C GLN A 87 11.06 12.62 -9.81
N PHE A 88 11.01 11.54 -10.59
CA PHE A 88 12.14 11.09 -11.40
C PHE A 88 12.63 12.20 -12.34
N LEU A 89 11.71 12.81 -13.10
CA LEU A 89 12.04 13.92 -14.01
C LEU A 89 12.53 15.15 -13.25
N TRP A 90 11.92 15.45 -12.11
CA TRP A 90 12.29 16.59 -11.27
C TRP A 90 13.73 16.50 -10.78
N ASN A 91 14.14 15.30 -10.36
CA ASN A 91 15.50 15.01 -9.91
C ASN A 91 16.51 15.03 -11.06
N GLN A 92 16.16 14.45 -12.22
CA GLN A 92 17.00 14.49 -13.42
C GLN A 92 17.26 15.92 -13.91
N LEU A 93 16.26 16.79 -13.81
CA LEU A 93 16.36 18.20 -14.21
C LEU A 93 16.94 19.10 -13.12
N GLY A 94 17.19 18.60 -11.90
CA GLY A 94 17.70 19.39 -10.79
C GLY A 94 16.79 20.56 -10.39
N LEU A 95 15.47 20.44 -10.60
CA LEU A 95 14.52 21.56 -10.44
C LEU A 95 14.47 22.08 -9.00
N THR A 96 14.67 21.21 -8.02
CA THR A 96 14.73 21.62 -6.60
C THR A 96 15.83 22.65 -6.37
N GLU A 97 17.04 22.35 -6.83
CA GLU A 97 18.19 23.23 -6.67
C GLU A 97 18.05 24.50 -7.50
N ALA A 98 17.56 24.39 -8.74
CA ALA A 98 17.28 25.56 -9.58
C ALA A 98 16.28 26.54 -8.93
N ILE A 99 15.22 26.02 -8.29
CA ILE A 99 14.23 26.84 -7.58
C ILE A 99 14.84 27.46 -6.32
N ARG A 100 15.61 26.69 -5.55
CA ARG A 100 16.32 27.21 -4.36
C ARG A 100 17.28 28.32 -4.74
N ASP A 101 18.06 28.14 -5.80
CA ASP A 101 19.01 29.13 -6.34
C ASP A 101 18.33 30.42 -6.75
N ALA A 102 17.21 30.32 -7.50
CA ALA A 102 16.42 31.49 -7.90
C ALA A 102 15.81 32.25 -6.71
N LEU A 103 15.64 31.58 -5.57
CA LEU A 103 15.06 32.15 -4.36
C LEU A 103 16.09 32.48 -3.28
N ARG A 104 17.40 32.25 -3.51
CA ARG A 104 18.47 32.56 -2.53
C ARG A 104 18.47 34.02 -2.09
N ALA A 105 18.09 34.94 -2.97
CA ALA A 105 18.02 36.38 -2.66
C ALA A 105 16.76 36.79 -1.86
N ARG A 106 15.86 35.84 -1.55
CA ARG A 106 14.63 36.08 -0.81
C ARG A 106 14.71 35.39 0.53
N GLU A 107 14.36 36.11 1.59
CA GLU A 107 14.19 35.50 2.92
C GLU A 107 12.91 34.66 2.93
N VAL A 108 13.04 33.39 2.53
CA VAL A 108 11.94 32.44 2.59
C VAL A 108 12.16 31.46 3.73
N THR A 109 11.20 31.42 4.65
CA THR A 109 11.25 30.59 5.87
C THR A 109 10.75 29.16 5.66
N PHE A 110 10.42 28.76 4.43
CA PHE A 110 9.84 27.46 4.11
C PHE A 110 10.38 26.97 2.76
N ASP A 111 10.42 25.66 2.55
CA ASP A 111 10.89 25.08 1.29
C ASP A 111 9.89 25.37 0.18
N VAL A 112 10.18 26.30 -0.73
CA VAL A 112 9.25 26.63 -1.84
C VAL A 112 9.22 25.54 -2.89
N ALA A 113 10.37 24.88 -3.13
CA ALA A 113 10.48 23.86 -4.17
C ALA A 113 9.53 22.69 -3.91
N ARG A 114 9.40 22.26 -2.64
CA ARG A 114 8.45 21.18 -2.26
C ARG A 114 7.00 21.55 -2.57
N TYR A 115 6.57 22.77 -2.25
CA TYR A 115 5.17 23.19 -2.50
C TYR A 115 4.90 23.32 -4.00
N VAL A 116 5.85 23.81 -4.78
CA VAL A 116 5.71 23.90 -6.25
C VAL A 116 5.64 22.50 -6.86
N GLN A 117 6.49 21.57 -6.41
CA GLN A 117 6.46 20.19 -6.89
C GLN A 117 5.12 19.50 -6.61
N ALA A 118 4.61 19.60 -5.37
CA ALA A 118 3.30 19.07 -5.00
C ALA A 118 2.17 19.67 -5.85
N MET A 119 2.24 20.97 -6.16
CA MET A 119 1.29 21.64 -7.07
C MET A 119 1.34 21.12 -8.50
N VAL A 120 2.54 20.86 -9.02
CA VAL A 120 2.73 20.30 -10.37
C VAL A 120 2.19 18.87 -10.43
N ILE A 121 2.53 18.04 -9.44
CA ILE A 121 2.02 16.67 -9.34
C ILE A 121 0.49 16.65 -9.30
N HIS A 122 -0.12 17.44 -8.41
CA HIS A 122 -1.57 17.52 -8.32
C HIS A 122 -2.20 17.99 -9.63
N ARG A 123 -1.58 18.94 -10.34
CA ARG A 123 -2.09 19.44 -11.64
C ARG A 123 -2.10 18.37 -12.73
N LEU A 124 -1.22 17.37 -12.64
CA LEU A 124 -1.13 16.24 -13.55
C LEU A 124 -2.06 15.08 -13.16
N VAL A 125 -2.35 14.91 -11.86
CA VAL A 125 -3.24 13.85 -11.35
C VAL A 125 -4.71 14.24 -11.48
N ASP A 126 -5.11 15.39 -10.92
CA ASP A 126 -6.48 15.91 -10.97
C ASP A 126 -6.44 17.45 -11.05
N PRO A 127 -6.68 18.05 -12.24
CA PRO A 127 -6.58 19.49 -12.42
C PRO A 127 -7.74 20.23 -11.73
N SER A 128 -7.63 20.39 -10.42
CA SER A 128 -8.66 20.97 -9.57
C SER A 128 -8.12 22.12 -8.70
N SER A 129 -8.95 22.67 -7.80
CA SER A 129 -8.62 23.84 -7.00
C SER A 129 -7.53 23.55 -5.95
N LYS A 130 -6.82 24.59 -5.46
CA LYS A 130 -5.76 24.44 -4.44
C LYS A 130 -6.27 23.91 -3.10
N LEU A 131 -7.54 24.17 -2.80
CA LEU A 131 -8.19 23.63 -1.62
C LEU A 131 -8.39 22.12 -1.78
N ARG A 132 -8.79 21.67 -2.98
CA ARG A 132 -8.88 20.25 -3.29
C ARG A 132 -7.52 19.56 -3.27
N LEU A 133 -6.47 20.22 -3.75
CA LEU A 133 -5.08 19.78 -3.57
C LEU A 133 -4.78 19.47 -2.11
N PHE A 134 -5.05 20.41 -1.21
CA PHE A 134 -4.72 20.25 0.21
C PHE A 134 -5.40 19.03 0.83
N HIS A 135 -6.61 18.69 0.39
CA HIS A 135 -7.35 17.51 0.86
C HIS A 135 -6.93 16.20 0.19
N THR A 136 -6.31 16.25 -1.00
CA THR A 136 -5.89 15.06 -1.75
C THR A 136 -4.39 14.75 -1.62
N LEU A 137 -3.62 15.58 -0.91
CA LEU A 137 -2.18 15.35 -0.69
C LEU A 137 -1.92 14.03 0.04
N ASP A 138 -2.77 13.68 1.00
CA ASP A 138 -2.65 12.43 1.76
C ASP A 138 -2.89 11.20 0.87
N ASP A 139 -3.53 11.37 -0.30
CA ASP A 139 -3.74 10.28 -1.27
C ASP A 139 -2.60 10.17 -2.29
N LEU A 140 -1.62 11.09 -2.27
CA LEU A 140 -0.50 11.13 -3.21
C LEU A 140 0.78 10.56 -2.59
N TYR A 141 1.53 9.77 -3.36
CA TYR A 141 2.86 9.34 -2.96
C TYR A 141 3.88 10.47 -3.14
N LEU A 142 4.47 10.96 -2.04
CA LEU A 142 5.44 12.07 -2.03
C LEU A 142 6.71 11.66 -1.25
N PRO A 143 7.77 11.18 -1.92
CA PRO A 143 8.84 10.45 -1.22
C PRO A 143 9.85 11.34 -0.51
N ASP A 144 9.86 12.63 -0.82
CA ASP A 144 10.73 13.65 -0.22
C ASP A 144 9.97 14.53 0.79
N TRP A 145 8.82 14.06 1.26
CA TRP A 145 8.05 14.76 2.29
C TRP A 145 8.78 14.65 3.64
N GLY A 146 9.46 15.73 4.03
CA GLY A 146 10.23 15.84 5.28
C GLY A 146 9.40 15.84 6.59
N GLY A 147 8.24 15.20 6.61
CA GLY A 147 7.40 15.00 7.81
C GLY A 147 6.68 16.24 8.35
N GLU A 148 7.00 17.45 7.87
CA GLU A 148 6.29 18.67 8.25
C GLU A 148 4.87 18.70 7.67
N PRO A 149 3.83 19.04 8.47
CA PRO A 149 2.47 19.10 7.97
C PRO A 149 2.34 20.16 6.88
N TRP A 150 1.63 19.81 5.81
CA TRP A 150 1.30 20.77 4.77
C TRP A 150 0.48 21.92 5.35
N GLN A 151 0.75 23.13 4.86
CA GLN A 151 0.06 24.33 5.30
C GLN A 151 -0.51 25.03 4.07
N LEU A 152 -1.82 25.27 4.07
CA LEU A 152 -2.50 25.87 2.93
C LEU A 152 -1.88 27.22 2.56
N GLN A 153 -1.51 28.05 3.53
CA GLN A 153 -0.88 29.36 3.28
C GLN A 153 0.44 29.27 2.51
N HIS A 154 1.22 28.20 2.68
CA HIS A 154 2.50 28.05 2.00
C HIS A 154 2.32 27.75 0.50
N PHE A 155 1.24 27.07 0.10
CA PHE A 155 0.89 26.89 -1.32
C PHE A 155 0.59 28.23 -2.01
N TYR A 156 -0.15 29.13 -1.35
CA TYR A 156 -0.43 30.46 -1.89
C TYR A 156 0.84 31.34 -1.93
N ARG A 157 1.64 31.31 -0.86
CA ARG A 157 2.90 32.05 -0.79
C ARG A 157 3.90 31.59 -1.86
N ALA A 158 4.00 30.29 -2.13
CA ALA A 158 4.87 29.76 -3.18
C ALA A 158 4.58 30.34 -4.57
N LEU A 159 3.30 30.52 -4.93
CA LEU A 159 2.93 31.18 -6.19
C LEU A 159 3.24 32.68 -6.22
N CYS A 160 3.06 33.37 -5.10
CA CYS A 160 3.45 34.78 -5.00
C CYS A 160 4.95 34.95 -5.26
N GLN A 161 5.77 33.97 -4.85
CA GLN A 161 7.20 33.99 -5.14
C GLN A 161 7.51 33.84 -6.64
N GLN A 162 6.70 33.10 -7.40
CA GLN A 162 6.85 33.00 -8.86
C GLN A 162 6.54 34.31 -9.62
N ARG A 163 5.88 35.29 -9.00
CA ARG A 163 5.64 36.61 -9.61
C ARG A 163 6.87 37.51 -9.60
N VAL A 164 8.01 36.99 -10.05
CA VAL A 164 9.20 37.80 -10.34
C VAL A 164 9.03 38.44 -11.72
N LYS A 165 9.19 39.76 -11.74
CA LYS A 165 8.97 40.70 -12.85
C LYS A 165 9.30 40.12 -14.23
N THR A 166 8.33 40.05 -15.13
CA THR A 166 8.61 40.19 -16.55
C THR A 166 9.31 41.54 -16.72
N PRO A 167 10.58 41.62 -17.16
CA PRO A 167 11.04 42.87 -17.73
C PRO A 167 10.13 43.10 -18.93
N GLN A 168 9.55 44.29 -19.00
CA GLN A 168 8.77 44.76 -20.12
C GLN A 168 9.70 44.88 -21.34
N LYS A 169 10.03 43.75 -21.97
CA LYS A 169 10.85 43.68 -23.18
C LYS A 169 10.49 42.43 -23.99
N ASN A 170 9.23 42.38 -24.41
CA ASN A 170 8.78 41.62 -25.59
C ASN A 170 7.45 42.20 -26.06
N ARG A 171 7.51 43.42 -26.59
CA ARG A 171 6.44 43.99 -27.40
C ARG A 171 6.65 43.50 -28.84
N ALA A 172 6.49 42.20 -29.07
CA ALA A 172 6.44 41.64 -30.41
C ALA A 172 5.74 40.26 -30.40
N ARG A 173 4.68 40.18 -31.21
CA ARG A 173 4.01 38.96 -31.70
C ARG A 173 3.30 38.07 -30.67
N PHE A 174 2.05 38.43 -30.39
CA PHE A 174 0.97 37.43 -30.45
C PHE A 174 -0.10 37.98 -31.40
N PRO A 175 -0.35 37.36 -32.58
CA PRO A 175 -1.55 37.67 -33.33
C PRO A 175 -2.76 37.25 -32.49
N LYS A 176 -3.74 38.15 -32.40
CA LYS A 176 -5.07 37.84 -31.88
C LYS A 176 -5.69 36.80 -32.81
N ASN A 177 -5.61 35.53 -32.46
CA ASN A 177 -6.44 34.50 -33.09
C ASN A 177 -7.65 34.21 -32.20
N SER A 178 -8.76 34.73 -32.69
CA SER A 178 -10.13 34.28 -32.53
C SER A 178 -10.30 32.77 -32.42
N GLY A 179 -11.21 32.35 -31.52
CA GLY A 179 -11.98 31.11 -31.60
C GLY A 179 -11.18 29.81 -31.49
N PHE A 180 -11.11 29.25 -30.29
CA PHE A 180 -10.89 27.80 -30.15
C PHE A 180 -11.90 27.24 -29.16
N ASP A 181 -12.93 26.64 -29.73
CA ASP A 181 -14.00 25.91 -29.06
C ASP A 181 -13.41 24.66 -28.40
N SER A 182 -13.66 24.48 -27.10
CA SER A 182 -13.15 23.35 -26.32
C SER A 182 -13.92 22.06 -26.64
N PRO A 183 -13.30 20.97 -27.12
CA PRO A 183 -13.93 19.66 -27.08
C PRO A 183 -13.77 19.03 -25.70
N LYS A 184 -14.86 18.42 -25.28
CA LYS A 184 -15.13 17.79 -23.98
C LYS A 184 -14.08 16.76 -23.57
N SER A 185 -13.80 16.77 -22.26
CA SER A 185 -13.26 15.71 -21.41
C SER A 185 -13.02 14.34 -22.06
N SER A 186 -11.76 14.01 -22.32
CA SER A 186 -11.30 12.61 -22.35
C SER A 186 -10.74 12.27 -20.97
N ARG A 187 -11.46 11.42 -20.24
CA ARG A 187 -11.02 10.84 -18.98
C ARG A 187 -9.92 9.82 -19.30
N PHE A 188 -8.67 10.21 -19.13
CA PHE A 188 -7.53 9.30 -19.12
C PHE A 188 -7.21 9.00 -17.66
N VAL A 189 -7.56 7.81 -17.19
CA VAL A 189 -7.28 7.35 -15.82
C VAL A 189 -6.19 6.28 -15.89
N PRO A 190 -4.91 6.59 -15.63
CA PRO A 190 -3.93 5.54 -15.38
C PRO A 190 -4.16 5.01 -13.96
N HIS A 191 -4.84 3.86 -13.84
CA HIS A 191 -4.91 3.11 -12.58
C HIS A 191 -3.58 2.42 -12.34
N THR A 192 -2.71 3.06 -11.55
CA THR A 192 -1.55 2.41 -10.94
C THR A 192 -1.51 2.79 -9.47
N TYR A 193 -2.25 2.00 -8.67
CA TYR A 193 -2.27 2.10 -7.21
C TYR A 193 -1.26 1.12 -6.62
N VAL A 194 -0.52 1.57 -5.62
CA VAL A 194 0.35 0.71 -4.81
C VAL A 194 -0.26 0.65 -3.42
N ARG A 195 -0.49 -0.58 -2.92
CA ARG A 195 -1.01 -0.82 -1.56
C ARG A 195 0.15 -0.88 -0.57
N PHE A 196 0.14 0.00 0.43
CA PHE A 196 1.00 -0.14 1.59
C PHE A 196 0.27 -1.01 2.63
N VAL A 197 0.87 -2.14 2.97
CA VAL A 197 0.37 -3.07 3.98
C VAL A 197 1.09 -2.79 5.29
N SER A 198 0.31 -2.51 6.33
CA SER A 198 0.82 -2.41 7.70
C SER A 198 0.47 -3.69 8.44
N CYS A 199 1.48 -4.38 8.98
CA CYS A 199 1.29 -5.54 9.82
C CYS A 199 0.89 -5.05 11.23
N SER A 200 -0.31 -5.43 11.69
CA SER A 200 -0.77 -5.09 13.03
C SER A 200 0.23 -5.57 14.08
N ARG A 201 0.55 -4.70 15.05
CA ARG A 201 1.62 -4.87 16.07
C ARG A 201 1.46 -6.09 16.99
N GLU A 202 0.37 -6.85 16.87
CA GLU A 202 0.13 -8.06 17.66
C GLU A 202 0.85 -9.31 17.14
N CYS A 203 1.23 -9.38 15.86
CA CYS A 203 1.94 -10.54 15.33
C CYS A 203 3.41 -10.63 15.76
N VAL A 204 4.05 -9.52 16.13
CA VAL A 204 5.51 -9.50 16.40
C VAL A 204 5.88 -10.13 17.75
N ARG A 205 4.93 -10.32 18.69
CA ARG A 205 5.27 -10.86 20.02
C ARG A 205 5.44 -12.38 20.06
N ASN A 206 4.93 -13.13 19.09
CA ASN A 206 4.97 -14.61 19.13
C ASN A 206 6.13 -15.23 18.32
N ALA A 207 7.05 -14.43 17.77
CA ALA A 207 8.24 -14.94 17.08
C ALA A 207 9.51 -14.97 17.96
N SER A 208 9.37 -14.68 19.26
CA SER A 208 10.49 -14.68 20.23
C SER A 208 10.11 -15.39 21.52
N SER A 209 9.87 -16.70 21.44
CA SER A 209 9.88 -17.64 22.57
C SER A 209 10.13 -19.06 22.07
#